data_AF-A0A8H6TF42-F1
#
_entry.id   AF-A0A8H6TF42-F1
#
_cell.length_a   1.000
_cell.length_b   1.000
_cell.length_c   1.000
_cell.angle_alpha   90.00
_cell.angle_beta   90.00
_cell.angle_gamma   90.00
#
_symmetry.space_group_name_H-M   'P 1'
#
loop_
_entity.id
_entity.type
_entity.pdbx_description
1 polymer ?
#
loop_
_entity_poly.entity_id
_entity_poly.type
_entity_poly.pdbx_seq_one_letter_code
_entity_poly.pdbx_strand_id
1 'polypeptide(L)'
;MVDLTTLVKAEKTTSSEFINLRRLFEGCGEIRAIHASGFVEFADARSAERAIALNINGVRVFQVASSSRLVEQYRKVNPSAFAESSRQHPADEKSRRAPASTNTIFRSLKTTQKPVSSHTPPQPSTPVASPSSVIAPKASQNRILIRLCGEIVTLDLTSLPSENPTTVIELLNATHDRGNWLIVAAYYRRTGNPKGAKEVMTAMLDALKELNIPENDLKPAFLLLSGCETDLAKIEKLKGDSKQASEHYSKGEKWLRKVYGENLPPFSQESNGVSALNNPVIRPPGPDYQKNGTRVAIFARPKCA
;
A
#
# COMPACT_ATOMS: atom_id res chain seq x y z
N MET A 1 2.32 -12.29 -37.21
CA MET A 1 3.44 -11.33 -37.26
C MET A 1 2.98 -10.08 -36.52
N VAL A 2 3.77 -9.58 -35.57
CA VAL A 2 3.41 -8.38 -34.80
C VAL A 2 3.64 -7.15 -35.66
N ASP A 3 2.67 -6.23 -35.67
CA ASP A 3 2.81 -4.92 -36.29
C ASP A 3 3.60 -4.01 -35.34
N LEU A 4 4.83 -3.68 -35.71
CA LEU A 4 5.71 -2.87 -34.87
C LEU A 4 5.25 -1.41 -34.76
N THR A 5 4.31 -0.96 -35.60
CA THR A 5 3.76 0.40 -35.54
C THR A 5 2.77 0.57 -34.38
N THR A 6 2.17 -0.52 -33.89
CA THR A 6 1.26 -0.51 -32.73
C THR A 6 1.99 -0.71 -31.40
N LEU A 7 3.32 -0.83 -31.44
CA LEU A 7 4.16 -1.15 -30.30
C LEU A 7 5.00 0.06 -29.86
N VAL A 8 4.91 0.40 -28.57
CA VAL A 8 5.72 1.45 -27.96
C VAL A 8 6.58 0.90 -26.82
N LYS A 9 7.67 1.60 -26.53
CA LYS A 9 8.54 1.35 -25.39
C LYS A 9 8.41 2.52 -24.41
N ALA A 10 7.86 2.25 -23.24
CA ALA A 10 7.89 3.18 -22.12
C ALA A 10 9.20 2.98 -21.34
N GLU A 11 10.10 3.96 -21.42
CA GLU A 11 11.27 4.03 -20.56
C GLU A 11 11.03 5.02 -19.44
N LYS A 12 11.29 4.58 -18.21
CA LYS A 12 11.23 5.46 -17.07
C LYS A 12 12.56 6.19 -16.92
N THR A 13 12.51 7.49 -16.66
CA THR A 13 13.71 8.28 -16.38
C THR A 13 14.14 8.19 -14.90
N THR A 14 13.28 7.65 -14.02
CA THR A 14 13.53 7.52 -12.58
C THR A 14 13.16 6.13 -12.03
N SER A 15 13.92 5.61 -11.05
CA SER A 15 13.94 4.18 -10.68
C SER A 15 12.80 3.67 -9.76
N SER A 16 11.86 4.50 -9.27
CA SER A 16 10.95 4.05 -8.18
C SER A 16 9.57 3.56 -8.64
N GLU A 17 9.40 2.24 -8.72
CA GLU A 17 8.15 1.47 -8.98
C GLU A 17 7.69 1.36 -10.44
N PHE A 18 7.26 0.15 -10.81
CA PHE A 18 6.53 -0.11 -12.04
C PHE A 18 5.23 0.69 -11.97
N ILE A 19 5.18 1.80 -12.70
CA ILE A 19 3.91 2.48 -12.98
C ILE A 19 2.99 1.42 -13.58
N ASN A 20 1.73 1.41 -13.15
CA ASN A 20 0.71 0.56 -13.73
C ASN A 20 0.47 1.02 -15.17
N LEU A 21 1.33 0.60 -16.11
CA LEU A 21 1.37 1.07 -17.50
C LEU A 21 0.01 0.93 -18.17
N ARG A 22 -0.76 -0.09 -17.75
CA ARG A 22 -2.15 -0.27 -18.20
C ARG A 22 -3.00 0.94 -17.86
N ARG A 23 -3.01 1.38 -16.60
CA ARG A 23 -3.77 2.56 -16.15
C ARG A 23 -3.25 3.85 -16.79
N LEU A 24 -1.94 3.94 -16.97
CA LEU A 24 -1.31 5.11 -17.57
C LEU A 24 -1.74 5.33 -19.03
N PHE A 25 -1.83 4.25 -19.79
CA PHE A 25 -2.17 4.28 -21.22
C PHE A 25 -3.63 3.90 -21.53
N GLU A 26 -4.48 3.71 -20.51
CA GLU A 26 -5.89 3.34 -20.69
C GLU A 26 -6.65 4.39 -21.51
N GLY A 27 -6.34 5.67 -21.33
CA GLY A 27 -6.90 6.77 -22.14
C GLY A 27 -6.35 6.86 -23.56
N CYS A 28 -5.27 6.14 -23.87
CA CYS A 28 -4.67 6.14 -25.21
C CYS A 28 -5.36 5.14 -26.14
N GLY A 29 -6.07 4.13 -25.64
CA GLY A 29 -6.80 3.14 -26.43
C GLY A 29 -6.66 1.72 -25.88
N GLU A 30 -7.15 0.73 -26.64
CA GLU A 30 -7.13 -0.66 -26.20
C GLU A 30 -5.71 -1.24 -26.19
N ILE A 31 -5.27 -1.69 -25.02
CA ILE A 31 -3.96 -2.33 -24.82
C ILE A 31 -4.12 -3.84 -24.94
N ARG A 32 -3.57 -4.41 -26.02
CA ARG A 32 -3.55 -5.86 -26.27
C ARG A 32 -2.64 -6.59 -25.29
N ALA A 33 -1.43 -6.09 -25.10
CA ALA A 33 -0.44 -6.73 -24.26
C ALA A 33 0.51 -5.71 -23.63
N ILE A 34 1.00 -6.05 -22.43
CA ILE A 34 2.11 -5.37 -21.79
C ILE A 34 3.19 -6.42 -21.60
N HIS A 35 4.31 -6.22 -22.28
CA HIS A 35 5.43 -7.14 -22.25
C HIS A 35 6.44 -6.68 -21.19
N ALA A 36 7.36 -7.57 -20.82
CA ALA A 36 8.43 -7.23 -19.89
C ALA A 36 9.26 -6.03 -20.39
N SER A 37 9.98 -5.39 -19.48
CA SER A 37 10.81 -4.22 -19.78
C SER A 37 10.04 -3.00 -20.31
N GLY A 38 8.72 -2.92 -20.13
CA GLY A 38 7.95 -1.70 -20.44
C GLY A 38 7.54 -1.54 -21.91
N PHE A 39 7.47 -2.62 -22.67
CA PHE A 39 6.87 -2.59 -24.01
C PHE A 39 5.35 -2.71 -23.91
N VAL A 40 4.61 -1.85 -24.61
CA VAL A 40 3.15 -1.80 -24.59
C VAL A 40 2.64 -1.94 -26.03
N GLU A 41 1.78 -2.92 -26.26
CA GLU A 41 1.20 -3.24 -27.56
C GLU A 41 -0.27 -2.81 -27.59
N PHE A 42 -0.60 -1.91 -28.52
CA PHE A 42 -1.96 -1.42 -28.72
C PHE A 42 -2.70 -2.19 -29.82
N ALA A 43 -4.02 -2.08 -29.81
CA ALA A 43 -4.87 -2.67 -30.84
C ALA A 43 -4.70 -2.01 -32.22
N ASP A 44 -4.35 -0.72 -32.24
CA ASP A 44 -4.22 0.10 -33.44
C ASP A 44 -3.06 1.11 -33.35
N ALA A 45 -2.57 1.56 -34.50
CA ALA A 45 -1.43 2.49 -34.58
C ALA A 45 -1.75 3.89 -34.01
N ARG A 46 -3.01 4.37 -34.10
CA ARG A 46 -3.39 5.69 -33.58
C ARG A 46 -3.31 5.72 -32.05
N SER A 47 -3.59 4.59 -31.40
CA SER A 47 -3.41 4.45 -29.95
C SER A 47 -1.94 4.54 -29.53
N ALA A 48 -1.04 3.95 -30.31
CA ALA A 48 0.40 4.10 -30.10
C ALA A 48 0.87 5.55 -30.31
N GLU A 49 0.38 6.24 -31.34
CA GLU A 49 0.67 7.67 -31.57
C GLU A 49 0.20 8.56 -30.41
N ARG A 50 -1.02 8.33 -29.89
CA ARG A 50 -1.51 9.04 -28.69
C ARG A 50 -0.64 8.80 -27.47
N ALA A 51 -0.18 7.56 -27.27
CA ALA A 51 0.72 7.21 -26.18
C ALA A 51 2.08 7.90 -26.29
N ILE A 52 2.60 8.10 -27.51
CA ILE A 52 3.84 8.85 -27.77
C ILE A 52 3.65 10.34 -27.51
N ALA A 53 2.49 10.89 -27.91
CA ALA A 53 2.14 12.30 -27.65
C ALA A 53 1.86 12.59 -26.18
N LEU A 54 1.67 11.56 -25.36
CA LEU A 54 1.38 11.69 -23.94
C LEU A 54 2.65 12.14 -23.19
N ASN A 55 2.71 13.42 -22.84
CA ASN A 55 3.80 13.97 -22.04
C ASN A 55 3.58 13.66 -20.56
N ILE A 56 4.09 12.51 -20.11
CA ILE A 56 4.02 12.10 -18.71
C ILE A 56 5.34 12.42 -18.02
N ASN A 57 5.27 13.18 -16.93
CA ASN A 57 6.44 13.48 -16.11
C ASN A 57 7.16 12.19 -15.68
N GLY A 58 8.40 12.03 -16.16
CA GLY A 58 9.27 10.92 -15.80
C GLY A 58 9.15 9.65 -16.64
N VAL A 59 8.31 9.65 -17.69
CA VAL A 59 8.18 8.52 -18.62
C VAL A 59 8.39 9.02 -20.05
N ARG A 60 9.38 8.46 -20.74
CA ARG A 60 9.59 8.68 -22.18
C ARG A 60 8.98 7.51 -22.93
N VAL A 61 8.20 7.81 -23.95
CA VAL A 61 7.57 6.79 -24.80
C VAL A 61 8.20 6.87 -26.19
N PHE A 62 8.72 5.73 -26.66
CA PHE A 62 9.37 5.62 -27.96
C PHE A 62 8.60 4.68 -28.87
N GLN A 63 8.46 5.05 -30.14
CA GLN A 63 7.94 4.14 -31.16
C GLN A 63 8.96 3.05 -31.46
N VAL A 64 8.57 1.77 -31.35
CA VAL A 64 9.52 0.66 -31.55
C VAL A 64 9.93 0.54 -33.01
N ALA A 65 9.01 0.73 -33.96
CA ALA A 65 9.29 0.69 -35.39
C ALA A 65 10.39 1.68 -35.84
N SER A 66 10.56 2.79 -35.12
CA SER A 66 11.48 3.87 -35.47
C SER A 66 12.91 3.65 -34.98
N SER A 67 13.20 2.53 -34.28
CA SER A 67 14.52 2.24 -33.75
C SER A 67 14.88 0.75 -33.86
N SER A 68 15.85 0.41 -34.70
CA SER A 68 16.37 -0.96 -34.84
C SER A 68 16.80 -1.57 -33.51
N ARG A 69 17.43 -0.77 -32.64
CA ARG A 69 17.81 -1.17 -31.28
C ARG A 69 16.60 -1.59 -30.44
N LEU A 70 15.49 -0.85 -30.49
CA LEU A 70 14.28 -1.20 -29.77
C LEU A 70 13.60 -2.44 -30.34
N VAL A 71 13.64 -2.63 -31.67
CA VAL A 71 13.15 -3.85 -32.33
C VAL A 71 13.93 -5.08 -31.86
N GLU A 72 15.26 -4.99 -31.79
CA GLU A 72 16.11 -6.08 -31.27
C GLU A 72 15.85 -6.38 -29.79
N GLN A 73 15.68 -5.33 -28.97
CA GLN A 73 15.30 -5.50 -27.57
C GLN A 73 13.95 -6.20 -27.44
N TYR A 74 12.96 -5.80 -28.22
CA TYR A 74 11.64 -6.43 -28.21
C TYR A 74 11.71 -7.89 -28.67
N ARG A 75 12.49 -8.19 -29.73
CA ARG A 75 12.71 -9.57 -30.20
C ARG A 75 13.31 -10.47 -29.11
N LYS A 76 14.21 -9.94 -28.28
CA LYS A 76 14.77 -10.68 -27.14
C LYS A 76 13.72 -10.98 -26.07
N VAL A 77 12.78 -10.05 -25.83
CA VAL A 77 11.73 -10.18 -24.81
C VAL A 77 10.55 -11.03 -25.30
N ASN A 78 10.24 -10.98 -26.60
CA ASN A 78 9.13 -11.70 -27.21
C ASN A 78 9.56 -12.38 -28.53
N PRO A 79 10.37 -13.45 -28.47
CA PRO A 79 10.88 -14.12 -29.67
C PRO A 79 9.77 -14.78 -30.51
N SER A 80 8.67 -15.21 -29.89
CA SER A 80 7.54 -15.84 -30.59
C SER A 80 6.80 -14.89 -31.53
N ALA A 81 6.87 -13.57 -31.29
CA ALA A 81 6.33 -12.56 -32.21
C ALA A 81 7.02 -12.57 -33.60
N PHE A 82 8.27 -13.07 -33.65
CA PHE A 82 9.14 -13.09 -34.83
C PHE A 82 9.42 -14.49 -35.36
N ALA A 83 9.01 -15.54 -34.66
CA ALA A 83 9.07 -16.88 -35.21
C ALA A 83 8.10 -16.93 -36.40
N GLU A 84 8.64 -16.75 -37.60
CA GLU A 84 7.95 -17.14 -38.83
C GLU A 84 7.45 -18.55 -38.59
N SER A 85 6.13 -18.72 -38.68
CA SER A 85 5.52 -20.03 -38.53
C SER A 85 6.01 -20.86 -39.70
N SER A 86 7.15 -21.53 -39.52
CA SER A 86 7.62 -22.63 -40.35
C SER A 86 6.68 -23.81 -40.15
N ARG A 87 5.39 -23.59 -40.38
CA ARG A 87 4.49 -24.63 -40.85
C ARG A 87 4.77 -24.77 -42.33
N GLN A 88 5.92 -25.37 -42.61
CA GLN A 88 6.05 -26.22 -43.78
C GLN A 88 4.89 -27.21 -43.71
N HIS A 89 3.93 -26.96 -44.60
CA HIS A 89 3.05 -27.97 -45.13
C HIS A 89 3.89 -29.22 -45.43
N PRO A 90 3.64 -30.37 -44.79
CA PRO A 90 3.98 -31.63 -45.44
C PRO A 90 3.03 -31.72 -46.65
N ALA A 91 3.59 -31.47 -47.83
CA ALA A 91 2.99 -31.97 -49.04
C ALA A 91 3.07 -33.49 -48.97
N ASP A 92 1.95 -34.15 -48.68
CA ASP A 92 1.64 -35.44 -49.28
C ASP A 92 0.13 -35.65 -49.32
N GLU A 93 -0.36 -35.34 -50.51
CA GLU A 93 -1.69 -35.61 -51.01
C GLU A 93 -1.64 -36.96 -51.74
N LYS A 94 -2.33 -37.99 -51.22
CA LYS A 94 -2.95 -39.00 -52.11
C LYS A 94 -4.10 -39.78 -51.47
N SER A 95 -5.28 -39.63 -52.10
CA SER A 95 -6.38 -40.61 -52.19
C SER A 95 -7.20 -40.84 -50.90
N ARG A 96 -8.52 -40.72 -50.86
CA ARG A 96 -9.55 -41.12 -51.85
C ARG A 96 -10.91 -40.48 -51.49
N ARG A 97 -11.69 -40.16 -52.53
CA ARG A 97 -13.12 -39.77 -52.48
C ARG A 97 -14.01 -40.86 -51.87
N ALA A 98 -15.00 -40.47 -51.07
CA ALA A 98 -16.45 -40.68 -51.35
C ALA A 98 -17.33 -39.97 -50.28
N PRO A 99 -18.57 -39.57 -50.62
CA PRO A 99 -19.42 -38.69 -49.80
C PRO A 99 -20.55 -39.46 -49.07
N ALA A 100 -21.06 -38.90 -47.97
CA ALA A 100 -22.51 -38.77 -47.68
C ALA A 100 -22.79 -38.37 -46.22
N SER A 101 -23.91 -37.66 -46.07
CA SER A 101 -24.82 -37.63 -44.92
C SER A 101 -24.51 -36.72 -43.73
N THR A 102 -25.11 -35.53 -43.81
CA THR A 102 -26.18 -35.03 -42.93
C THR A 102 -26.33 -35.65 -41.54
N ASN A 103 -26.22 -34.81 -40.51
CA ASN A 103 -27.15 -34.59 -39.38
C ASN A 103 -26.36 -33.91 -38.23
N THR A 104 -26.72 -32.68 -37.85
CA THR A 104 -27.64 -32.37 -36.73
C THR A 104 -27.29 -33.16 -35.48
N ILE A 105 -26.92 -32.47 -34.38
CA ILE A 105 -27.45 -32.68 -33.01
C ILE A 105 -26.68 -31.81 -32.00
N PHE A 106 -27.47 -31.07 -31.24
CA PHE A 106 -27.17 -30.36 -30.00
C PHE A 106 -26.20 -31.11 -29.07
N ARG A 107 -25.16 -30.42 -28.58
CA ARG A 107 -24.39 -30.89 -27.42
C ARG A 107 -24.84 -30.18 -26.15
N SER A 108 -25.67 -30.93 -25.43
CA SER A 108 -26.13 -30.73 -24.06
C SER A 108 -24.98 -30.47 -23.08
N LEU A 109 -25.23 -29.52 -22.17
CA LEU A 109 -24.56 -29.36 -20.88
C LEU A 109 -24.56 -30.71 -20.14
N LYS A 110 -23.39 -31.14 -19.66
CA LYS A 110 -23.25 -32.17 -18.63
C LYS A 110 -22.51 -31.57 -17.44
N THR A 111 -23.31 -31.14 -16.48
CA THR A 111 -22.89 -30.89 -15.10
C THR A 111 -22.51 -32.23 -14.48
N THR A 112 -21.21 -32.46 -14.29
CA THR A 112 -20.70 -33.59 -13.51
C THR A 112 -20.93 -33.28 -12.03
N GLN A 113 -22.07 -33.72 -11.50
CA GLN A 113 -22.27 -33.87 -10.07
C GLN A 113 -21.36 -35.00 -9.57
N LYS A 114 -20.47 -34.64 -8.65
CA LYS A 114 -19.59 -35.57 -7.95
C LYS A 114 -20.36 -36.16 -6.76
N PRO A 115 -20.29 -37.49 -6.53
CA PRO A 115 -21.06 -38.16 -5.49
C PRO A 115 -20.59 -37.78 -4.08
N VAL A 116 -21.58 -37.57 -3.22
CA VAL A 116 -21.47 -37.50 -1.76
C VAL A 116 -20.92 -38.83 -1.26
N SER A 117 -19.67 -38.83 -0.80
CA SER A 117 -19.09 -39.95 -0.06
C SER A 117 -19.23 -39.67 1.43
N SER A 118 -19.95 -40.56 2.08
CA SER A 118 -20.14 -40.66 3.51
C SER A 118 -18.88 -41.19 4.22
N HIS A 119 -18.83 -40.90 5.52
CA HIS A 119 -17.96 -41.46 6.57
C HIS A 119 -16.53 -40.92 6.67
N THR A 120 -16.23 -40.23 7.79
CA THR A 120 -15.36 -40.72 8.89
C THR A 120 -15.41 -39.70 10.04
N PRO A 121 -15.66 -40.10 11.30
CA PRO A 121 -15.58 -39.18 12.44
C PRO A 121 -14.12 -38.72 12.64
N PRO A 122 -13.85 -37.40 12.78
CA PRO A 122 -12.49 -36.90 12.94
C PRO A 122 -11.93 -37.29 14.30
N GLN A 123 -10.89 -38.13 14.25
CA GLN A 123 -10.00 -38.43 15.36
C GLN A 123 -9.30 -37.13 15.81
N PRO A 124 -9.27 -36.81 17.12
CA PRO A 124 -8.63 -35.61 17.64
C PRO A 124 -7.14 -35.66 17.35
N SER A 125 -6.72 -34.92 16.33
CA SER A 125 -5.32 -34.72 15.99
C SER A 125 -4.72 -33.84 17.07
N THR A 126 -3.76 -34.38 17.80
CA THR A 126 -2.92 -33.64 18.74
C THR A 126 -2.28 -32.45 18.01
N PRO A 127 -2.34 -31.23 18.57
CA PRO A 127 -1.72 -30.07 17.95
C PRO A 127 -0.20 -30.27 17.98
N VAL A 128 0.35 -30.61 16.81
CA VAL A 128 1.80 -30.55 16.56
C VAL A 128 2.17 -29.08 16.73
N ALA A 129 2.82 -28.76 17.84
CA ALA A 129 3.32 -27.45 18.17
C ALA A 129 4.26 -26.99 17.04
N SER A 130 3.73 -26.17 16.15
CA SER A 130 4.54 -25.50 15.14
C SER A 130 5.57 -24.64 15.88
N PRO A 131 6.85 -24.68 15.51
CA PRO A 131 7.85 -23.83 16.14
C PRO A 131 7.45 -22.38 15.87
N SER A 132 6.91 -21.73 16.90
CA SER A 132 6.69 -20.29 16.92
C SER A 132 8.04 -19.62 16.67
N SER A 133 8.27 -19.26 15.41
CA SER A 133 9.37 -18.39 15.03
C SER A 133 9.09 -17.06 15.70
N VAL A 134 9.72 -16.85 16.86
CA VAL A 134 9.72 -15.56 17.56
C VAL A 134 10.51 -14.62 16.67
N ILE A 135 9.81 -13.95 15.75
CA ILE A 135 10.39 -12.90 14.93
C ILE A 135 10.72 -11.77 15.91
N ALA A 136 11.98 -11.71 16.32
CA ALA A 136 12.49 -10.60 17.11
C ALA A 136 12.18 -9.30 16.35
N PRO A 137 11.58 -8.30 17.00
CA PRO A 137 11.25 -7.04 16.35
C PRO A 137 12.55 -6.42 15.81
N LYS A 138 12.66 -6.32 14.48
CA LYS A 138 13.78 -5.64 13.82
C LYS A 138 13.89 -4.22 14.40
N ALA A 139 15.11 -3.84 14.77
CA ALA A 139 15.39 -2.50 15.28
C ALA A 139 14.76 -1.45 14.36
N SER A 140 14.02 -0.52 14.95
CA SER A 140 13.36 0.58 14.26
C SER A 140 14.38 1.32 13.39
N GLN A 141 14.26 1.22 12.07
CA GLN A 141 15.06 2.06 11.19
C GLN A 141 14.62 3.52 11.38
N ASN A 142 15.51 4.34 11.91
CA ASN A 142 15.30 5.77 12.12
C ASN A 142 15.73 6.61 10.90
N ARG A 143 15.94 5.99 9.75
CA ARG A 143 16.35 6.67 8.52
C ARG A 143 15.42 6.27 7.40
N ILE A 144 15.02 7.24 6.59
CA ILE A 144 14.26 6.99 5.36
C ILE A 144 15.00 7.54 4.17
N LEU A 145 14.86 6.87 3.04
CA LEU A 145 15.42 7.30 1.76
C LEU A 145 14.33 8.07 1.03
N ILE A 146 14.59 9.34 0.75
CA ILE A 146 13.65 10.25 0.09
C ILE A 146 14.26 10.65 -1.25
N ARG A 147 13.43 10.80 -2.29
CA ARG A 147 13.89 11.28 -3.60
C ARG A 147 13.53 12.75 -3.80
N LEU A 148 14.53 13.60 -4.01
CA LEU A 148 14.39 15.03 -4.32
C LEU A 148 15.03 15.32 -5.66
N CYS A 149 14.27 15.85 -6.62
CA CYS A 149 14.79 16.21 -7.95
C CYS A 149 15.56 15.07 -8.66
N GLY A 150 15.19 13.81 -8.40
CA GLY A 150 15.85 12.63 -8.97
C GLY A 150 17.00 12.07 -8.13
N GLU A 151 17.50 12.79 -7.13
CA GLU A 151 18.56 12.33 -6.22
C GLU A 151 17.97 11.65 -4.98
N ILE A 152 18.66 10.63 -4.45
CA ILE A 152 18.25 9.96 -3.21
C ILE A 152 18.98 10.61 -2.04
N VAL A 153 18.21 11.20 -1.12
CA VAL A 153 18.69 11.80 0.12
C VAL A 153 18.28 10.90 1.28
N THR A 154 19.19 10.67 2.22
CA THR A 154 18.87 9.96 3.46
C THR A 154 18.41 10.98 4.50
N LEU A 155 17.14 10.91 4.90
CA LEU A 155 16.61 11.70 6.00
C LEU A 155 16.74 10.91 7.30
N ASP A 156 17.47 11.46 8.26
CA ASP A 156 17.48 10.96 9.62
C ASP A 156 16.25 11.48 10.38
N LEU A 157 15.40 10.56 10.83
CA LEU A 157 14.19 10.93 11.56
C LEU A 157 14.52 11.49 12.95
N THR A 158 15.68 11.12 13.52
CA THR A 158 16.09 11.62 14.84
C THR A 158 16.55 13.08 14.83
N SER A 159 16.93 13.61 13.67
CA SER A 159 17.28 15.03 13.53
C SER A 159 16.08 15.92 13.24
N LEU A 160 14.87 15.35 13.14
CA LEU A 160 13.66 16.14 12.89
C LEU A 160 13.30 17.00 14.11
N PRO A 161 12.88 18.25 13.90
CA PRO A 161 12.43 19.12 14.99
C PRO A 161 11.22 18.49 15.69
N SER A 162 11.31 18.36 17.00
CA SER A 162 10.25 17.74 17.83
C SER A 162 9.02 18.62 17.95
N GLU A 163 9.13 19.94 17.85
CA GLU A 163 8.01 20.86 18.13
C GLU A 163 7.27 21.33 16.88
N ASN A 164 7.96 21.53 15.76
CA ASN A 164 7.39 22.13 14.55
C ASN A 164 7.72 21.30 13.30
N PRO A 165 6.75 20.59 12.70
CA PRO A 165 6.98 19.76 11.52
C PRO A 165 7.02 20.53 10.19
N THR A 166 6.93 21.87 10.18
CA THR A 166 6.81 22.67 8.93
C THR A 166 7.91 22.36 7.92
N THR A 167 9.18 22.34 8.35
CA THR A 167 10.32 22.08 7.44
C THR A 167 10.25 20.69 6.82
N VAL A 168 9.81 19.68 7.57
CA VAL A 168 9.67 18.32 7.00
C VAL A 168 8.43 18.21 6.13
N ILE A 169 7.36 18.97 6.40
CA ILE A 169 6.18 19.05 5.52
C ILE A 169 6.56 19.64 4.16
N GLU A 170 7.33 20.74 4.13
CA GLU A 170 7.84 21.34 2.89
C GLU A 170 8.70 20.35 2.10
N LEU A 171 9.61 19.66 2.79
CA LEU A 171 10.43 18.61 2.22
C LEU A 171 9.59 17.49 1.62
N LEU A 172 8.60 16.97 2.36
CA LEU A 172 7.73 15.90 1.90
C LEU A 172 6.85 16.33 0.72
N ASN A 173 6.40 17.58 0.71
CA ASN A 173 5.63 18.15 -0.38
C ASN A 173 6.41 18.16 -1.70
N ALA A 174 7.72 18.41 -1.65
CA ALA A 174 8.59 18.35 -2.83
C ALA A 174 8.77 16.92 -3.40
N THR A 175 8.41 15.88 -2.65
CA THR A 175 8.68 14.48 -3.00
C THR A 175 7.46 13.74 -3.54
N HIS A 176 6.26 14.21 -3.16
CA HIS A 176 4.96 13.60 -3.47
C HIS A 176 4.83 12.09 -3.13
N ASP A 177 5.73 11.54 -2.32
CA ASP A 177 5.71 10.12 -1.95
C ASP A 177 4.92 9.90 -0.66
N ARG A 178 3.69 9.38 -0.82
CA ARG A 178 2.76 9.04 0.27
C ARG A 178 3.38 8.16 1.37
N GLY A 179 4.27 7.23 1.00
CA GLY A 179 4.93 6.35 1.96
C GLY A 179 5.79 7.14 2.94
N ASN A 180 6.53 8.14 2.44
CA ASN A 180 7.40 8.98 3.27
C ASN A 180 6.60 9.81 4.28
N TRP A 181 5.46 10.38 3.87
CA TRP A 181 4.55 11.09 4.77
C TRP A 181 4.08 10.21 5.92
N LEU A 182 3.62 8.98 5.62
CA LEU A 182 3.15 8.03 6.63
C LEU A 182 4.26 7.62 7.60
N ILE A 183 5.49 7.39 7.11
CA ILE A 183 6.61 7.02 7.98
C ILE A 183 6.99 8.17 8.92
N VAL A 184 7.06 9.40 8.42
CA VAL A 184 7.37 10.60 9.24
C VAL A 184 6.28 10.84 10.29
N ALA A 185 5.00 10.79 9.91
CA ALA A 185 3.90 10.95 10.86
C ALA A 185 3.91 9.83 11.94
N ALA A 186 4.14 8.58 11.53
CA ALA A 186 4.27 7.47 12.47
C ALA A 186 5.48 7.63 13.39
N TYR A 187 6.56 8.25 12.93
CA TYR A 187 7.70 8.60 13.79
C TYR A 187 7.31 9.62 14.86
N TYR A 188 6.74 10.78 14.47
CA TYR A 188 6.28 11.80 15.42
C TYR A 188 5.32 11.23 16.48
N ARG A 189 4.39 10.38 16.07
CA ARG A 189 3.46 9.74 17.00
C ARG A 189 4.19 8.81 17.99
N ARG A 190 5.11 7.98 17.51
CA ARG A 190 5.88 7.04 18.36
C ARG A 190 6.81 7.74 19.34
N THR A 191 7.30 8.93 18.99
CA THR A 191 8.16 9.75 19.88
C THR A 191 7.36 10.62 20.84
N GLY A 192 6.03 10.45 20.91
CA GLY A 192 5.18 11.17 21.87
C GLY A 192 4.76 12.57 21.40
N ASN A 193 4.92 12.89 20.11
CA ASN A 193 4.36 14.11 19.52
C ASN A 193 3.19 13.80 18.56
N PRO A 194 2.00 13.47 19.08
CA PRO A 194 0.82 13.24 18.26
C PRO A 194 0.31 14.52 17.55
N LYS A 195 0.65 15.71 18.07
CA LYS A 195 0.29 16.99 17.44
C LYS A 195 1.04 17.18 16.12
N GLY A 196 2.36 17.02 16.14
CA GLY A 196 3.19 17.10 14.93
C GLY A 196 2.81 16.02 13.91
N ALA A 197 2.52 14.79 14.38
CA ALA A 197 2.02 13.73 13.51
C ALA A 197 0.70 14.13 12.81
N LYS A 198 -0.25 14.70 13.56
CA LYS A 198 -1.52 15.21 13.01
C LYS A 198 -1.31 16.31 11.97
N GLU A 199 -0.41 17.26 12.22
CA GLU A 199 -0.09 18.33 11.27
C GLU A 199 0.49 17.78 9.96
N VAL A 200 1.47 16.88 10.04
CA VAL A 200 2.04 16.19 8.86
C VAL A 200 0.95 15.47 8.06
N MET A 201 0.05 14.75 8.75
CA MET A 201 -1.03 14.01 8.09
C MET A 201 -2.09 14.91 7.47
N THR A 202 -2.39 16.04 8.10
CA THR A 202 -3.35 17.02 7.54
C THR A 202 -2.78 17.65 6.27
N ALA A 203 -1.51 18.08 6.31
CA ALA A 203 -0.83 18.60 5.12
C ALA A 203 -0.73 17.57 3.99
N MET A 204 -0.51 16.29 4.32
CA MET A 204 -0.55 15.21 3.32
C MET A 204 -1.93 15.11 2.66
N LEU A 205 -3.01 15.14 3.44
CA LEU A 205 -4.38 15.05 2.89
C LEU A 205 -4.69 16.22 1.97
N ASP A 206 -4.26 17.42 2.32
CA ASP A 206 -4.42 18.62 1.48
C ASP A 206 -3.66 18.47 0.16
N ALA A 207 -2.38 18.08 0.21
CA ALA A 207 -1.57 17.84 -0.99
C ALA A 207 -2.15 16.73 -1.89
N LEU A 208 -2.68 15.64 -1.30
CA LEU A 208 -3.27 14.54 -2.07
C LEU A 208 -4.65 14.89 -2.64
N LYS A 209 -5.39 15.80 -1.99
CA LYS A 209 -6.65 16.33 -2.51
C LYS A 209 -6.41 17.17 -3.76
N GLU A 210 -5.36 18.00 -3.78
CA GLU A 210 -4.95 18.77 -4.96
C GLU A 210 -4.61 17.86 -6.15
N LEU A 211 -4.06 16.67 -5.87
CA LEU A 211 -3.76 15.65 -6.87
C LEU A 211 -4.95 14.76 -7.26
N ASN A 212 -6.17 15.05 -6.77
CA ASN A 212 -7.38 14.26 -7.01
C ASN A 212 -7.24 12.77 -6.64
N ILE A 213 -6.49 12.46 -5.58
CA ILE A 213 -6.37 11.09 -5.09
C ILE A 213 -7.70 10.67 -4.47
N PRO A 214 -8.27 9.51 -4.86
CA PRO A 214 -9.55 9.06 -4.33
C PRO A 214 -9.45 8.79 -2.83
N GLU A 215 -10.50 9.15 -2.09
CA GLU A 215 -10.54 9.03 -0.63
C GLU A 215 -10.31 7.60 -0.13
N ASN A 216 -10.69 6.59 -0.92
CA ASN A 216 -10.43 5.19 -0.62
C ASN A 216 -8.94 4.84 -0.49
N ASP A 217 -8.07 5.55 -1.20
CA ASP A 217 -6.62 5.36 -1.13
C ASP A 217 -6.01 6.10 0.09
N LEU A 218 -6.80 6.94 0.77
CA LEU A 218 -6.41 7.72 1.95
C LEU A 218 -6.76 7.02 3.27
N LYS A 219 -7.29 5.79 3.24
CA LYS A 219 -7.66 5.03 4.45
C LYS A 219 -6.52 4.86 5.46
N PRO A 220 -5.26 4.54 5.07
CA PRO A 220 -4.15 4.50 6.02
C PRO A 220 -3.92 5.83 6.73
N ALA A 221 -4.17 6.95 6.03
CA ALA A 221 -4.01 8.29 6.57
C ALA A 221 -5.05 8.60 7.65
N PHE A 222 -6.32 8.29 7.37
CA PHE A 222 -7.41 8.47 8.32
C PHE A 222 -7.24 7.59 9.57
N LEU A 223 -6.76 6.36 9.40
CA LEU A 223 -6.47 5.47 10.51
C LEU A 223 -5.34 6.01 11.40
N LEU A 224 -4.31 6.60 10.82
CA LEU A 224 -3.24 7.22 11.59
C LEU A 224 -3.74 8.49 12.31
N LEU A 225 -4.55 9.32 11.65
CA LEU A 225 -5.18 10.50 12.24
C LEU A 225 -6.10 10.15 13.42
N SER A 226 -6.91 9.08 13.32
CA SER A 226 -7.74 8.64 14.44
C SER A 226 -6.90 8.26 15.65
N GLY A 227 -5.76 7.61 15.42
CA GLY A 227 -4.77 7.33 16.46
C GLY A 227 -4.20 8.59 17.10
N CYS A 228 -3.82 9.59 16.28
CA CYS A 228 -3.30 10.87 16.77
C CYS A 228 -4.31 11.62 17.64
N GLU A 229 -5.58 11.71 17.19
CA GLU A 229 -6.65 12.36 17.96
C GLU A 229 -6.90 11.64 19.29
N THR A 230 -6.87 10.30 19.30
CA THR A 230 -7.02 9.51 20.53
C THR A 230 -5.89 9.79 21.53
N ASP A 231 -4.66 9.93 21.05
CA ASP A 231 -3.51 10.21 21.90
C ASP A 231 -3.56 11.66 22.43
N LEU A 232 -4.00 12.63 21.63
CA LEU A 232 -4.28 14.00 22.08
C LEU A 232 -5.40 14.03 23.15
N ALA A 233 -6.49 13.28 22.95
CA ALA A 233 -7.57 13.20 23.91
C ALA A 233 -7.10 12.71 25.29
N LYS A 234 -6.18 11.73 25.33
CA LYS A 234 -5.57 11.24 26.57
C LYS A 234 -4.71 12.32 27.23
N ILE A 235 -3.91 13.05 26.46
CA ILE A 235 -3.07 14.14 26.97
C ILE A 235 -3.95 15.24 27.59
N GLU A 236 -5.02 15.66 26.92
CA GLU A 236 -5.94 16.69 27.45
C GLU A 236 -6.70 16.22 28.69
N LYS A 237 -7.10 14.94 28.72
CA LYS A 237 -7.70 14.34 29.91
C LYS A 237 -6.76 14.38 31.12
N LEU A 238 -5.46 14.13 30.91
CA LEU A 238 -4.45 14.22 31.97
C LEU A 238 -4.24 15.66 32.47
N LYS A 239 -4.46 16.66 31.61
CA LYS A 239 -4.44 18.08 32.00
C LYS A 239 -5.72 18.52 32.73
N GLY A 240 -6.74 17.67 32.78
CA GLY A 240 -8.04 17.99 33.38
C GLY A 240 -9.03 18.69 32.43
N ASP A 241 -8.68 18.87 31.14
CA ASP A 241 -9.58 19.46 30.15
C ASP A 241 -10.46 18.39 29.51
N SER A 242 -11.52 18.02 30.23
CA SER A 242 -12.47 16.99 29.78
C SER A 242 -13.20 17.40 28.50
N LYS A 243 -13.35 18.71 28.22
CA LYS A 243 -14.05 19.20 27.04
C LYS A 243 -13.19 19.00 25.80
N GLN A 244 -11.94 19.46 25.83
CA GLN A 244 -10.99 19.24 24.74
C GLN A 244 -10.75 17.74 24.48
N ALA A 245 -10.66 16.93 25.55
CA ALA A 245 -10.55 15.50 25.40
C ALA A 245 -11.74 14.89 24.63
N SER A 246 -12.97 15.27 24.96
CA SER A 246 -14.18 14.82 24.26
C SER A 246 -14.19 15.23 22.79
N GLU A 247 -13.79 16.47 22.48
CA GLU A 247 -13.67 16.95 21.10
C GLU A 247 -12.68 16.11 20.27
N HIS A 248 -11.54 15.77 20.86
CA HIS A 248 -10.55 14.90 20.20
C HIS A 248 -11.08 13.48 19.98
N TYR A 249 -11.78 12.88 20.95
CA TYR A 249 -12.43 11.57 20.74
C TYR A 249 -13.44 11.60 19.59
N SER A 250 -14.27 12.64 19.52
CA SER A 250 -15.24 12.80 18.43
C SER A 250 -14.57 12.93 17.06
N LYS A 251 -13.46 13.68 16.97
CA LYS A 251 -12.64 13.76 15.74
C LYS A 251 -12.04 12.40 15.38
N GLY A 252 -11.53 11.66 16.37
CA GLY A 252 -11.01 10.31 16.17
C GLY A 252 -12.05 9.35 15.58
N GLU A 253 -13.27 9.38 16.11
CA GLU A 253 -14.40 8.59 15.62
C GLU A 253 -14.77 8.97 14.18
N LYS A 254 -14.83 10.27 13.86
CA LYS A 254 -15.07 10.76 12.50
C LYS A 254 -14.06 10.18 11.50
N TRP A 255 -12.78 10.12 11.86
CA TRP A 255 -11.75 9.51 11.01
C TRP A 255 -11.94 8.00 10.85
N LEU A 256 -12.34 7.28 11.90
CA LEU A 256 -12.63 5.84 11.80
C LEU A 256 -13.82 5.56 10.87
N ARG A 257 -14.89 6.36 10.92
CA ARG A 257 -16.03 6.23 10.00
C ARG A 257 -15.61 6.38 8.53
N LYS A 258 -14.62 7.23 8.23
CA LYS A 258 -14.07 7.32 6.86
C LYS A 258 -13.33 6.05 6.40
N VAL A 259 -12.71 5.30 7.32
CA VAL A 259 -11.98 4.07 6.99
C VAL A 259 -12.95 2.91 6.75
N TYR A 260 -13.91 2.75 7.66
CA TYR A 260 -14.78 1.58 7.74
C TYR A 260 -16.18 1.80 7.12
N GLY A 261 -16.51 3.04 6.75
CA GLY A 261 -17.81 3.45 6.21
C GLY A 261 -18.76 4.01 7.28
N GLU A 262 -19.78 4.75 6.82
CA GLU A 262 -20.81 5.37 7.68
C GLU A 262 -21.83 4.36 8.23
N ASN A 263 -21.86 3.15 7.68
CA ASN A 263 -22.77 2.08 8.09
C ASN A 263 -22.31 1.35 9.37
N LEU A 264 -21.29 1.86 10.07
CA LEU A 264 -21.01 1.37 11.41
C LEU A 264 -22.17 1.78 12.32
N PRO A 265 -22.83 0.84 13.01
CA PRO A 265 -23.79 1.21 14.02
C PRO A 265 -23.12 2.19 14.98
N PRO A 266 -23.81 3.27 15.41
CA PRO A 266 -23.25 4.20 16.36
C PRO A 266 -22.69 3.39 17.53
N PHE A 267 -21.44 3.65 17.92
CA PHE A 267 -20.91 3.11 19.17
C PHE A 267 -21.79 3.67 20.27
N SER A 268 -22.86 2.95 20.60
CA SER A 268 -23.62 3.17 21.81
C SER A 268 -22.56 3.15 22.91
N GLN A 269 -22.23 4.32 23.45
CA GLN A 269 -21.62 4.36 24.77
C GLN A 269 -22.69 3.72 25.64
N GLU A 270 -22.60 2.40 25.82
CA GLU A 270 -23.16 1.75 26.98
C GLU A 270 -22.37 2.28 28.18
N SER A 271 -22.59 3.55 28.50
CA SER A 271 -22.66 4.03 29.86
C SER A 271 -23.92 3.42 30.49
N ASN A 272 -24.06 2.10 30.41
CA ASN A 272 -24.81 1.37 31.39
C ASN A 272 -24.00 1.58 32.66
N GLY A 273 -24.51 2.50 33.48
CA GLY A 273 -23.98 2.74 34.80
C GLY A 273 -23.80 1.39 35.47
N VAL A 274 -22.54 1.01 35.65
CA VAL A 274 -22.17 0.28 36.84
C VAL A 274 -22.37 1.27 37.98
N SER A 275 -23.64 1.50 38.32
CA SER A 275 -24.04 1.80 39.67
C SER A 275 -23.28 0.84 40.55
N ALA A 276 -22.49 1.41 41.45
CA ALA A 276 -21.85 0.78 42.56
C ALA A 276 -22.64 -0.45 43.07
N LEU A 277 -22.30 -1.64 42.56
CA LEU A 277 -22.50 -2.86 43.30
C LEU A 277 -21.27 -2.98 44.19
N ASN A 278 -21.51 -2.63 45.45
CA ASN A 278 -20.70 -2.96 46.61
C ASN A 278 -20.16 -4.39 46.49
N ASN A 279 -18.97 -4.55 45.93
CA ASN A 279 -18.14 -5.70 46.22
C ASN A 279 -17.08 -5.24 47.20
N PRO A 280 -17.04 -5.78 48.44
CA PRO A 280 -15.97 -5.48 49.36
C PRO A 280 -14.65 -5.89 48.71
N VAL A 281 -13.74 -4.92 48.64
CA VAL A 281 -12.36 -5.13 48.23
C VAL A 281 -11.72 -6.05 49.27
N ILE A 282 -11.70 -7.35 49.00
CA ILE A 282 -10.76 -8.27 49.63
C ILE A 282 -9.39 -7.88 49.04
N ARG A 283 -8.67 -7.03 49.77
CA ARG A 283 -7.27 -6.74 49.49
C ARG A 283 -6.49 -8.05 49.71
N PRO A 284 -5.77 -8.57 48.72
CA PRO A 284 -4.74 -9.55 49.02
C PRO A 284 -3.71 -8.88 49.95
N PRO A 285 -3.18 -9.60 50.96
CA PRO A 285 -2.09 -9.08 51.79
C PRO A 285 -0.91 -8.76 50.88
N GLY A 286 -0.59 -7.47 50.75
CA GLY A 286 0.60 -7.03 50.05
C GLY A 286 1.84 -7.43 50.84
N PRO A 287 2.96 -7.76 50.16
CA PRO A 287 4.23 -7.97 50.84
C PRO A 287 4.70 -6.65 51.47
N ASP A 288 5.09 -6.72 52.73
CA ASP A 288 5.68 -5.62 53.50
C ASP A 288 6.89 -5.02 52.78
N TYR A 289 6.69 -3.90 52.11
CA TYR A 289 7.78 -3.09 51.59
C TYR A 289 8.33 -2.22 52.72
N GLN A 290 9.34 -2.74 53.42
CA GLN A 290 10.15 -1.95 54.33
C GLN A 290 10.85 -0.81 53.55
N LYS A 291 10.48 0.43 53.87
CA LYS A 291 11.23 1.64 53.55
C LYS A 291 12.58 1.60 54.27
N ASN A 292 13.63 1.13 53.60
CA ASN A 292 14.99 1.50 53.96
C ASN A 292 15.41 2.68 53.09
N GLY A 293 15.56 3.83 53.75
CA GLY A 293 16.08 5.05 53.15
C GLY A 293 17.55 4.87 52.77
N THR A 294 17.86 5.06 51.49
CA THR A 294 19.23 5.33 51.04
C THR A 294 19.24 6.69 50.38
N ARG A 295 19.86 7.66 51.07
CA ARG A 295 20.24 8.96 50.51
C ARG A 295 21.24 8.71 49.38
N VAL A 296 20.85 9.04 48.16
CA VAL A 296 21.81 9.20 47.04
C VAL A 296 22.31 10.64 47.07
N ALA A 297 23.60 10.80 47.36
CA ALA A 297 24.29 12.07 47.26
C ALA A 297 24.40 12.50 45.78
N ILE A 298 23.92 13.70 45.49
CA ILE A 298 24.07 14.35 44.19
C ILE A 298 25.51 14.89 44.12
N PHE A 299 26.35 14.27 43.31
CA PHE A 299 27.66 14.80 42.95
C PHE A 299 27.48 15.99 41.99
N ALA A 300 27.98 17.14 42.42
CA ALA A 300 28.15 18.32 41.58
C ALA A 300 29.20 18.06 40.49
N ARG A 301 28.93 18.54 39.26
CA ARG A 301 29.90 18.56 38.15
C ARG A 301 30.89 19.72 38.34
N PRO A 302 32.18 19.54 38.01
CA PRO A 302 33.13 20.65 37.97
C PRO A 302 32.94 21.51 36.72
N LYS A 303 33.16 22.82 36.89
CA LYS A 303 33.30 23.79 35.81
C LYS A 303 34.65 23.56 35.12
N CYS A 304 34.65 23.41 33.80
CA CYS A 304 35.87 23.55 33.00
C CYS A 304 36.13 25.05 32.76
N ALA A 305 37.38 25.45 32.99
CA ALA A 305 37.97 26.70 32.54
C ALA A 305 38.45 26.54 31.09
#